data_AF-A0AAU5X378-F1
#
_entry.id   AF-A0AAU5X378-F1
#
_cell.length_a   1.000
_cell.length_b   1.000
_cell.length_c   1.000
_cell.angle_alpha   90.00
_cell.angle_beta   90.00
_cell.angle_gamma   90.00
#
_symmetry.space_group_name_H-M   'P 1'
#
loop_
_entity.id
_entity.type
_entity.pdbx_description
1 polymer ?
#
loop_
_entity_poly.entity_id
_entity_poly.type
_entity_poly.pdbx_seq_one_letter_code
_entity_poly.pdbx_strand_id
1 'polypeptide(L)'
;MDEDLSYSMEARVRVALSASAAEISALATSLVPTHDEYGCPRGELAEVSGRLVAGATEALTYAVACERRRGTSWERIAEVLDEDVAAVRRRFEEPVARLDRTLVDAWLDPDRSGHLPEGADDPAGRAARLDRWLTGDSRLDDAFRHHPDSEIREHPVSSGLAVMSLSEHYELLASAARVIDEEGHDREATISLHRRRIALLEWLLAEELLDPEIGEDVDEDTLRTLLTAARRRLARL
;
A
#
# COMPACT_ATOMS: atom_id res chain seq x y z
N MET A 1 -9.43 3.19 16.39
CA MET A 1 -9.19 3.45 14.95
C MET A 1 -9.22 2.08 14.29
N ASP A 2 -9.95 1.88 13.19
CA ASP A 2 -9.85 0.60 12.45
C ASP A 2 -8.37 0.40 12.10
N GLU A 3 -7.76 -0.68 12.63
CA GLU A 3 -6.31 -0.93 12.53
C GLU A 3 -5.84 -0.97 11.07
N ASP A 4 -6.70 -1.40 10.16
CA ASP A 4 -6.40 -1.51 8.73
C ASP A 4 -6.20 -0.17 8.04
N LEU A 5 -6.63 0.96 8.62
CA LEU A 5 -6.49 2.29 8.03
C LEU A 5 -5.29 3.06 8.58
N SER A 6 -4.53 2.44 9.48
CA SER A 6 -3.35 3.02 10.11
C SER A 6 -2.10 2.97 9.23
N TYR A 7 -2.01 2.07 8.26
CA TYR A 7 -0.80 1.94 7.44
C TYR A 7 -0.69 2.98 6.34
N SER A 8 0.53 3.49 6.15
CA SER A 8 0.87 4.37 5.03
C SER A 8 0.55 3.74 3.68
N MET A 9 0.29 4.57 2.68
CA MET A 9 0.08 4.15 1.30
C MET A 9 1.36 3.52 0.73
N GLU A 10 2.53 4.00 1.13
CA GLU A 10 3.79 3.32 0.81
C GLU A 10 3.82 1.90 1.39
N ALA A 11 3.48 1.72 2.66
CA ALA A 11 3.46 0.39 3.29
C ALA A 11 2.49 -0.57 2.57
N ARG A 12 1.29 -0.11 2.19
CA ARG A 12 0.33 -0.92 1.43
C ARG A 12 0.90 -1.39 0.09
N VAL A 13 1.47 -0.48 -0.70
CA VAL A 13 2.08 -0.83 -1.99
C VAL A 13 3.30 -1.73 -1.79
N ARG A 14 4.07 -1.51 -0.71
CA ARG A 14 5.22 -2.35 -0.38
C ARG A 14 4.82 -3.78 -0.01
N VAL A 15 3.71 -3.96 0.70
CA VAL A 15 3.15 -5.29 0.99
C VAL A 15 2.64 -5.94 -0.29
N ALA A 16 1.94 -5.20 -1.17
CA ALA A 16 1.51 -5.73 -2.46
C ALA A 16 2.69 -6.18 -3.34
N LEU A 17 3.77 -5.39 -3.40
CA LEU A 17 5.01 -5.79 -4.05
C LEU A 17 5.58 -7.08 -3.45
N SER A 18 5.59 -7.20 -2.13
CA SER A 18 6.14 -8.37 -1.43
C SER A 18 5.28 -9.62 -1.64
N ALA A 19 3.95 -9.47 -1.67
CA ALA A 19 3.02 -10.53 -2.01
C ALA A 19 3.22 -11.03 -3.46
N SER A 20 3.31 -10.10 -4.41
CA SER A 20 3.59 -10.42 -5.81
C SER A 20 4.94 -11.13 -5.98
N ALA A 21 5.98 -10.69 -5.27
CA ALA A 21 7.29 -11.35 -5.27
C ALA A 21 7.24 -12.80 -4.74
N ALA A 22 6.47 -13.05 -3.67
CA ALA A 22 6.27 -14.39 -3.13
C ALA A 22 5.52 -15.31 -4.12
N GLU A 23 4.49 -14.79 -4.80
CA GLU A 23 3.76 -15.52 -5.84
C GLU A 23 4.63 -15.85 -7.06
N ILE A 24 5.42 -14.88 -7.53
CA ILE A 24 6.41 -15.09 -8.61
C ILE A 24 7.40 -16.18 -8.21
N SER A 25 7.89 -16.17 -6.97
CA SER A 25 8.80 -17.20 -6.46
C SER A 25 8.16 -18.59 -6.48
N ALA A 26 6.90 -18.70 -6.05
CA ALA A 26 6.16 -19.96 -6.08
C ALA A 26 5.93 -20.46 -7.52
N LEU A 27 5.51 -19.58 -8.43
CA LEU A 27 5.32 -19.90 -9.85
C LEU A 27 6.64 -20.33 -10.51
N ALA A 28 7.72 -19.59 -10.28
CA ALA A 28 9.04 -19.94 -10.80
C ALA A 28 9.50 -21.30 -10.26
N THR A 29 9.29 -21.57 -8.97
CA THR A 29 9.62 -22.86 -8.34
C THR A 29 8.83 -24.01 -8.96
N SER A 30 7.56 -23.82 -9.32
CA SER A 30 6.76 -24.85 -9.98
C SER A 30 7.24 -25.24 -11.38
N LEU A 31 8.05 -24.38 -12.02
CA LEU A 31 8.62 -24.64 -13.35
C LEU A 31 9.97 -25.39 -13.29
N VAL A 32 10.56 -25.55 -12.10
CA VAL A 32 11.88 -26.19 -11.93
C VAL A 32 11.85 -27.71 -12.11
N PRO A 33 10.87 -28.47 -11.58
CA PRO A 33 10.86 -29.92 -11.72
C PRO A 33 10.78 -30.37 -13.18
N THR A 34 11.66 -31.29 -13.59
CA THR A 34 11.71 -31.85 -14.95
C THR A 34 11.12 -33.26 -15.04
N HIS A 35 10.54 -33.78 -13.96
CA HIS A 35 10.04 -35.15 -13.91
C HIS A 35 8.63 -35.20 -14.53
N ASP A 36 8.47 -36.02 -15.58
CA ASP A 36 7.19 -36.24 -16.28
C ASP A 36 6.11 -36.91 -15.40
N GLU A 37 6.50 -37.43 -14.24
CA GLU A 37 5.65 -38.20 -13.32
C GLU A 37 4.48 -37.39 -12.71
N TYR A 38 4.51 -36.06 -12.84
CA TYR A 38 3.42 -35.19 -12.39
C TYR A 38 2.35 -34.92 -13.46
N GLY A 39 2.51 -35.45 -14.67
CA GLY A 39 1.45 -35.46 -15.68
C GLY A 39 0.93 -34.07 -16.07
N CYS A 40 1.82 -33.07 -16.11
CA CYS A 40 1.51 -31.68 -16.48
C CYS A 40 0.74 -31.64 -17.83
N PRO A 41 -0.57 -31.29 -17.85
CA PRO A 41 -1.33 -31.14 -19.08
C PRO A 41 -0.60 -30.28 -20.12
N ARG A 42 -0.77 -30.65 -21.40
CA ARG A 42 -0.25 -29.85 -22.52
C ARG A 42 -0.76 -28.43 -22.42
N GLY A 43 0.17 -27.47 -22.45
CA GLY A 43 -0.14 -26.04 -22.37
C GLY A 43 0.04 -25.43 -20.97
N GLU A 44 0.07 -26.23 -19.91
CA GLU A 44 0.21 -25.72 -18.55
C GLU A 44 1.56 -25.02 -18.32
N LEU A 45 2.67 -25.52 -18.89
CA LEU A 45 3.96 -24.81 -18.84
C LEU A 45 3.89 -23.41 -19.45
N ALA A 46 3.18 -23.26 -20.57
CA ALA A 46 2.98 -21.97 -21.22
C ALA A 46 2.06 -21.06 -20.38
N GLU A 47 1.02 -21.63 -19.77
CA GLU A 47 0.11 -20.91 -18.87
C GLU A 47 0.84 -20.38 -17.62
N VAL A 48 1.60 -21.23 -16.94
CA VAL A 48 2.39 -20.85 -15.76
C VAL A 48 3.46 -19.81 -16.13
N SER A 49 4.16 -20.00 -17.25
CA SER A 49 5.13 -19.01 -17.74
C SER A 49 4.48 -17.67 -18.10
N GLY A 50 3.27 -17.70 -18.69
CA GLY A 50 2.50 -16.50 -18.97
C GLY A 50 2.11 -15.76 -17.69
N ARG A 51 1.64 -16.48 -16.67
CA ARG A 51 1.35 -15.92 -15.34
C ARG A 51 2.60 -15.34 -14.67
N LEU A 52 3.75 -16.00 -14.81
CA LEU A 52 5.02 -15.48 -14.28
C LEU A 52 5.40 -14.13 -14.90
N VAL A 53 5.26 -13.98 -16.23
CA VAL A 53 5.54 -12.72 -16.93
C VAL A 53 4.55 -11.62 -16.53
N ALA A 54 3.27 -11.96 -16.41
CA ALA A 54 2.24 -11.03 -15.96
C ALA A 54 2.53 -10.54 -14.53
N GLY A 55 2.77 -11.46 -13.59
CA GLY A 55 3.11 -11.14 -12.21
C GLY A 55 4.39 -10.31 -12.11
N ALA A 56 5.45 -10.65 -12.85
CA ALA A 56 6.68 -9.85 -12.86
C ALA A 56 6.46 -8.41 -13.38
N THR A 57 5.54 -8.23 -14.33
CA THR A 57 5.18 -6.90 -14.83
C THR A 57 4.41 -6.08 -13.79
N GLU A 58 3.49 -6.73 -13.05
CA GLU A 58 2.77 -6.10 -11.94
C GLU A 58 3.70 -5.75 -10.78
N ALA A 59 4.57 -6.68 -10.37
CA ALA A 59 5.59 -6.43 -9.35
C ALA A 59 6.49 -5.25 -9.73
N LEU A 60 6.92 -5.14 -10.99
CA LEU A 60 7.70 -3.99 -11.45
C LEU A 60 6.91 -2.68 -11.35
N THR A 61 5.61 -2.71 -11.64
CA THR A 61 4.73 -1.54 -11.47
C THR A 61 4.65 -1.11 -10.00
N TYR A 62 4.51 -2.07 -9.06
CA TYR A 62 4.50 -1.76 -7.63
C TYR A 62 5.86 -1.26 -7.13
N ALA A 63 6.97 -1.82 -7.63
CA ALA A 63 8.31 -1.34 -7.33
C ALA A 63 8.51 0.11 -7.77
N VAL A 64 8.10 0.45 -9.00
CA VAL A 64 8.12 1.83 -9.51
C VAL A 64 7.22 2.74 -8.66
N ALA A 65 6.03 2.29 -8.26
CA ALA A 65 5.15 3.06 -7.38
C ALA A 65 5.79 3.34 -6.01
N CYS A 66 6.42 2.34 -5.38
CA CYS A 66 7.18 2.52 -4.14
C CYS A 66 8.30 3.56 -4.31
N GLU A 67 9.12 3.45 -5.36
CA GLU A 67 10.21 4.39 -5.61
C GLU A 67 9.70 5.82 -5.86
N ARG A 68 8.60 5.97 -6.59
CA ARG A 68 7.96 7.28 -6.81
C ARG A 68 7.47 7.90 -5.50
N ARG A 69 6.91 7.11 -4.59
CA ARG A 69 6.46 7.56 -3.25
C ARG A 69 7.61 7.97 -2.34
N ARG A 70 8.78 7.36 -2.51
CA ARG A 70 10.05 7.76 -1.86
C ARG A 70 10.70 9.00 -2.45
N GLY A 71 10.09 9.59 -3.49
CA GLY A 71 10.61 10.78 -4.16
C GLY A 71 11.63 10.49 -5.27
N THR A 72 11.89 9.22 -5.62
CA THR A 72 12.81 8.87 -6.71
C THR A 72 12.28 9.41 -8.04
N SER A 73 13.12 10.13 -8.80
CA SER A 73 12.71 10.75 -10.06
C SER A 73 12.56 9.74 -11.20
N TRP A 74 11.81 10.11 -12.25
CA TRP A 74 11.66 9.26 -13.44
C TRP A 74 12.99 9.01 -14.16
N GLU A 75 13.89 9.99 -14.16
CA GLU A 75 15.23 9.88 -14.72
C GLU A 75 16.05 8.81 -13.98
N ARG A 76 15.99 8.81 -12.64
CA ARG A 76 16.70 7.82 -11.83
C ARG A 76 16.12 6.41 -12.01
N ILE A 77 14.79 6.30 -12.10
CA ILE A 77 14.13 5.01 -12.38
C ILE A 77 14.54 4.50 -13.77
N ALA A 78 14.55 5.35 -14.78
CA ALA A 78 14.96 4.99 -16.14
C ALA A 78 16.42 4.57 -16.23
N GLU A 79 17.31 5.26 -15.52
CA GLU A 79 18.72 4.88 -15.39
C GLU A 79 18.88 3.48 -14.79
N VAL A 80 18.16 3.16 -13.71
CA VAL A 80 18.23 1.83 -13.06
C VAL A 80 17.69 0.72 -13.95
N LEU A 81 16.65 1.02 -14.75
CA LEU A 81 16.05 0.07 -15.68
C LEU A 81 16.81 -0.05 -17.01
N ASP A 82 17.84 0.76 -17.24
CA ASP A 82 18.55 0.88 -18.52
C ASP A 82 17.58 1.14 -19.70
N GLU A 83 16.59 2.00 -19.45
CA GLU A 83 15.55 2.38 -20.42
C GLU A 83 15.54 3.91 -20.65
N ASP A 84 14.98 4.34 -21.78
CA ASP A 84 14.73 5.76 -22.02
C ASP A 84 13.63 6.32 -21.10
N VAL A 85 13.80 7.56 -20.63
CA VAL A 85 12.86 8.22 -19.71
C VAL A 85 11.44 8.27 -20.30
N ALA A 86 11.29 8.58 -21.58
CA ALA A 86 9.97 8.65 -22.21
C ALA A 86 9.34 7.25 -22.35
N ALA A 87 10.15 6.20 -22.55
CA ALA A 87 9.67 4.82 -22.54
C ALA A 87 9.15 4.39 -21.17
N VAL A 88 9.92 4.64 -20.10
CA VAL A 88 9.53 4.37 -18.71
C VAL A 88 8.25 5.12 -18.34
N ARG A 89 8.18 6.41 -18.63
CA ARG A 89 6.98 7.21 -18.34
C ARG A 89 5.75 6.70 -19.08
N ARG A 90 5.87 6.44 -20.39
CA ARG A 90 4.77 5.85 -21.18
C ARG A 90 4.29 4.52 -20.61
N ARG A 91 5.20 3.73 -20.03
CA ARG A 91 4.90 2.42 -19.47
C ARG A 91 4.26 2.50 -18.07
N PHE A 92 4.74 3.38 -17.20
CA PHE A 92 4.41 3.32 -15.77
C PHE A 92 3.64 4.52 -15.22
N GLU A 93 3.63 5.68 -15.88
CA GLU A 93 2.99 6.89 -15.32
C GLU A 93 1.49 6.69 -15.08
N GLU A 94 0.76 6.18 -16.07
CA GLU A 94 -0.69 5.92 -15.93
C GLU A 94 -1.00 4.72 -15.02
N PRO A 95 -0.30 3.57 -15.09
CA PRO A 95 -0.50 2.49 -14.13
C PRO A 95 -0.26 2.90 -12.67
N VAL A 96 0.78 3.68 -12.38
CA VAL A 96 1.05 4.18 -11.03
C VAL A 96 -0.03 5.16 -10.59
N ALA A 97 -0.42 6.11 -11.45
CA ALA A 97 -1.49 7.05 -11.14
C ALA A 97 -2.84 6.35 -10.90
N ARG A 98 -3.13 5.27 -11.63
CA ARG A 98 -4.32 4.45 -11.44
C ARG A 98 -4.29 3.71 -10.11
N LEU A 99 -3.16 3.09 -9.78
CA LEU A 99 -2.97 2.43 -8.48
C LEU A 99 -3.20 3.42 -7.33
N ASP A 100 -2.64 4.63 -7.43
CA ASP A 100 -2.82 5.68 -6.43
C ASP A 100 -4.29 6.08 -6.28
N ARG A 101 -5.03 6.23 -7.39
CA ARG A 101 -6.49 6.47 -7.37
C ARG A 101 -7.23 5.33 -6.67
N THR A 102 -6.99 4.08 -7.06
CA THR A 102 -7.66 2.91 -6.46
C THR A 102 -7.40 2.79 -4.97
N LEU A 103 -6.19 3.12 -4.50
CA LEU A 103 -5.89 3.16 -3.06
C LEU A 103 -6.66 4.26 -2.34
N VAL A 104 -6.80 5.44 -2.94
CA VAL A 104 -7.61 6.54 -2.40
C VAL A 104 -9.09 6.16 -2.35
N ASP A 105 -9.59 5.50 -3.40
CA ASP A 105 -10.98 5.04 -3.48
C ASP A 105 -11.29 4.02 -2.39
N ALA A 106 -10.42 3.03 -2.22
CA ALA A 106 -10.57 2.02 -1.17
C ALA A 106 -10.41 2.62 0.25
N TRP A 107 -9.62 3.68 0.40
CA TRP A 107 -9.53 4.42 1.65
C TRP A 107 -10.80 5.23 1.94
N LEU A 108 -11.44 5.78 0.92
CA LEU A 108 -12.75 6.44 1.06
C LEU A 108 -13.86 5.43 1.37
N ASP A 109 -13.85 4.31 0.67
CA ASP A 109 -14.89 3.29 0.72
C ASP A 109 -14.25 1.89 0.78
N PRO A 110 -14.16 1.28 1.96
CA PRO A 110 -13.58 -0.06 2.11
C PRO A 110 -14.30 -1.14 1.29
N ASP A 111 -15.57 -0.95 0.93
CA ASP A 111 -16.28 -1.91 0.07
C ASP A 111 -15.77 -1.88 -1.38
N ARG A 112 -15.05 -0.82 -1.78
CA ARG A 112 -14.33 -0.72 -3.07
C ARG A 112 -12.93 -1.33 -3.04
N SER A 113 -12.51 -1.92 -1.91
CA SER A 113 -11.21 -2.60 -1.78
C SER A 113 -11.02 -3.79 -2.73
N GLY A 114 -12.09 -4.35 -3.31
CA GLY A 114 -12.01 -5.49 -4.24
C GLY A 114 -11.22 -5.24 -5.53
N HIS A 115 -10.81 -4.01 -5.80
CA HIS A 115 -9.92 -3.64 -6.91
C HIS A 115 -8.46 -3.41 -6.49
N LEU A 116 -8.15 -3.53 -5.20
CA LEU A 116 -6.78 -3.36 -4.73
C LEU A 116 -5.91 -4.56 -5.10
N PRO A 117 -4.61 -4.32 -5.35
CA PRO A 117 -3.63 -5.39 -5.37
C PRO A 117 -3.70 -6.26 -4.12
N GLU A 118 -3.44 -7.55 -4.32
CA GLU A 118 -3.31 -8.52 -3.24
C GLU A 118 -2.32 -8.03 -2.16
N GLY A 119 -2.81 -7.80 -0.95
CA GLY A 119 -1.99 -7.33 0.18
C GLY A 119 -2.02 -5.83 0.44
N ALA A 120 -2.55 -5.01 -0.47
CA ALA A 120 -2.77 -3.59 -0.22
C ALA A 120 -4.07 -3.33 0.56
N ASP A 121 -5.03 -4.25 0.48
CA ASP A 121 -6.33 -4.24 1.17
C ASP A 121 -6.20 -4.52 2.67
N ASP A 122 -5.51 -5.60 3.02
CA ASP A 122 -5.17 -6.03 4.39
C ASP A 122 -3.64 -6.14 4.53
N PRO A 123 -2.93 -5.00 4.71
CA PRO A 123 -1.48 -4.99 4.79
C PRO A 123 -0.95 -5.75 6.01
N ALA A 124 -1.65 -5.69 7.16
CA ALA A 124 -1.22 -6.37 8.38
C ALA A 124 -1.33 -7.90 8.25
N GLY A 125 -2.50 -8.40 7.86
CA GLY A 125 -2.74 -9.82 7.72
C GLY A 125 -1.90 -10.43 6.59
N ARG A 126 -1.67 -9.69 5.50
CA ARG A 126 -0.78 -10.15 4.42
C ARG A 126 0.68 -10.14 4.86
N ALA A 127 1.16 -9.11 5.54
CA ALA A 127 2.53 -9.09 6.08
C ALA A 127 2.78 -10.24 7.06
N ALA A 128 1.84 -10.52 7.96
CA ALA A 128 1.94 -11.65 8.88
C ALA A 128 1.98 -13.02 8.15
N ARG A 129 1.29 -13.15 7.00
CA ARG A 129 1.41 -14.34 6.14
C ARG A 129 2.79 -14.44 5.49
N LEU A 130 3.33 -13.31 5.02
CA LEU A 130 4.67 -13.26 4.43
C LEU A 130 5.76 -13.54 5.46
N ASP A 131 5.63 -13.07 6.70
CA ASP A 131 6.53 -13.41 7.81
C ASP A 131 6.59 -14.93 8.01
N ARG A 132 5.43 -15.60 8.06
CA ARG A 132 5.35 -17.06 8.18
C ARG A 132 5.96 -17.78 6.97
N TRP A 133 5.77 -17.24 5.77
CA TRP A 133 6.36 -17.80 4.56
C TRP A 133 7.89 -17.71 4.57
N LEU A 134 8.44 -16.55 4.94
CA LEU A 134 9.89 -16.31 5.01
C LEU A 134 10.56 -17.11 6.13
N THR A 135 9.95 -17.16 7.31
CA THR A 135 10.49 -17.88 8.48
C THR A 135 10.29 -19.40 8.39
N GLY A 136 9.33 -19.86 7.58
CA GLY A 136 9.06 -21.28 7.35
C GLY A 136 9.99 -21.94 6.31
N ASP A 137 10.67 -21.17 5.46
CA ASP A 137 11.59 -21.69 4.44
C ASP A 137 13.06 -21.50 4.85
N SER A 138 13.69 -22.58 5.30
CA SER A 138 15.12 -22.61 5.67
C SER A 138 16.08 -22.14 4.56
N ARG A 139 15.67 -22.13 3.29
CA ARG A 139 16.50 -21.60 2.20
C ARG A 139 16.66 -20.08 2.27
N LEU A 140 15.74 -19.40 2.95
CA LEU A 140 15.71 -17.96 3.10
C LEU A 140 16.43 -17.48 4.38
N ASP A 141 16.94 -18.42 5.21
CA ASP A 141 17.76 -18.11 6.39
C ASP A 141 19.00 -17.27 6.05
N ASP A 142 19.55 -17.45 4.84
CA ASP A 142 20.70 -16.70 4.36
C ASP A 142 20.42 -15.20 4.22
N ALA A 143 19.17 -14.82 3.91
CA ALA A 143 18.77 -13.41 3.85
C ALA A 143 18.84 -12.73 5.22
N PHE A 144 18.75 -13.51 6.31
CA PHE A 144 18.76 -13.03 7.70
C PHE A 144 20.03 -13.42 8.45
N ARG A 145 21.05 -13.94 7.76
CA ARG A 145 22.29 -14.44 8.38
C ARG A 145 23.02 -13.38 9.21
N HIS A 146 22.88 -12.10 8.85
CA HIS A 146 23.48 -10.98 9.56
C HIS A 146 22.63 -10.46 10.74
N HIS A 147 21.45 -11.02 10.95
CA HIS A 147 20.49 -10.59 11.97
C HIS A 147 19.84 -11.79 12.71
N PRO A 148 20.64 -12.67 13.35
CA PRO A 148 20.15 -13.95 13.88
C PRO A 148 19.15 -13.83 15.04
N ASP A 149 19.23 -12.77 15.84
CA ASP A 149 18.41 -12.57 17.06
C ASP A 149 17.58 -11.28 17.02
N SER A 150 17.29 -10.76 15.82
CA SER A 150 16.53 -9.51 15.68
C SER A 150 15.04 -9.78 15.51
N GLU A 151 14.21 -8.84 15.96
CA GLU A 151 12.78 -8.76 15.61
C GLU A 151 12.56 -8.82 14.09
N ILE A 152 13.52 -8.35 13.29
CA ILE A 152 13.51 -8.43 11.82
C ILE A 152 13.55 -9.89 11.32
N ARG A 153 14.10 -10.84 12.09
CA ARG A 153 14.08 -12.26 11.72
C ARG A 153 12.72 -12.89 12.00
N GLU A 154 12.05 -12.51 13.09
CA GLU A 154 10.73 -13.05 13.46
C GLU A 154 9.61 -12.40 12.64
N HIS A 155 9.76 -11.12 12.31
CA HIS A 155 8.78 -10.28 11.64
C HIS A 155 9.38 -9.50 10.45
N PRO A 156 9.99 -10.18 9.47
CA PRO A 156 10.77 -9.54 8.39
C PRO A 156 9.98 -8.58 7.49
N VAL A 157 8.66 -8.72 7.44
CA VAL A 157 7.76 -7.84 6.69
C VAL A 157 6.96 -6.96 7.63
N SER A 158 6.29 -7.53 8.63
CA SER A 158 5.33 -6.78 9.45
C SER A 158 5.97 -5.73 10.36
N SER A 159 7.18 -5.95 10.89
CA SER A 159 7.82 -5.00 11.81
C SER A 159 8.32 -3.73 11.10
N GLY A 160 8.49 -3.78 9.78
CA GLY A 160 8.98 -2.66 8.98
C GLY A 160 7.89 -1.78 8.36
N LEU A 161 6.61 -2.07 8.61
CA LEU A 161 5.51 -1.34 7.99
C LEU A 161 5.29 0.01 8.67
N ALA A 162 5.47 1.08 7.90
CA ALA A 162 5.23 2.43 8.37
C ALA A 162 3.73 2.69 8.56
N VAL A 163 3.39 3.14 9.76
CA VAL A 163 2.10 3.76 10.08
C VAL A 163 2.03 5.13 9.38
N MET A 164 0.84 5.51 8.96
CA MET A 164 0.54 6.72 8.22
C MET A 164 0.85 7.96 9.08
N SER A 165 1.69 8.83 8.55
CA SER A 165 2.04 10.09 9.21
C SER A 165 0.86 11.08 9.18
N LEU A 166 0.92 12.13 10.00
CA LEU A 166 -0.07 13.21 9.96
C LEU A 166 -0.07 13.94 8.60
N SER A 167 1.10 14.20 8.05
CA SER A 167 1.24 14.82 6.71
C SER A 167 0.59 13.96 5.65
N GLU A 168 0.79 12.64 5.69
CA GLU A 168 0.19 11.70 4.75
C GLU A 168 -1.35 11.64 4.90
N HIS A 169 -1.88 11.72 6.12
CA HIS A 169 -3.33 11.84 6.34
C HIS A 169 -3.90 13.09 5.66
N TYR A 170 -3.22 14.23 5.74
CA TYR A 170 -3.65 15.47 5.07
C TYR A 170 -3.57 15.35 3.54
N GLU A 171 -2.50 14.75 3.01
CA GLU A 171 -2.35 14.50 1.58
C GLU A 171 -3.42 13.56 1.04
N LEU A 172 -3.82 12.55 1.83
CA LEU A 172 -4.92 11.65 1.46
C LEU A 172 -6.26 12.35 1.47
N LEU A 173 -6.55 13.15 2.49
CA LEU A 173 -7.78 13.97 2.52
C LEU A 173 -7.85 14.90 1.31
N ALA A 174 -6.74 15.53 0.93
CA ALA A 174 -6.67 16.40 -0.25
C ALA A 174 -6.84 15.62 -1.56
N SER A 175 -6.22 14.43 -1.66
CA SER A 175 -6.33 13.58 -2.85
C SER A 175 -7.73 13.00 -3.01
N ALA A 176 -8.34 12.54 -1.92
CA ALA A 176 -9.71 12.07 -1.88
C ALA A 176 -10.72 13.15 -2.29
N ALA A 177 -10.53 14.39 -1.84
CA ALA A 177 -11.37 15.51 -2.28
C ALA A 177 -11.27 15.73 -3.81
N ARG A 178 -10.05 15.67 -4.38
CA ARG A 178 -9.86 15.78 -5.84
C ARG A 178 -10.56 14.68 -6.60
N VAL A 179 -10.45 13.43 -6.14
CA VAL A 179 -11.12 12.29 -6.79
C VAL A 179 -12.64 12.47 -6.78
N ILE A 180 -13.23 12.88 -5.66
CA ILE A 180 -14.67 13.14 -5.56
C ILE A 180 -15.12 14.27 -6.51
N ASP A 181 -14.29 15.30 -6.68
CA ASP A 181 -14.57 16.40 -7.60
C ASP A 181 -14.46 15.95 -9.07
N GLU A 182 -13.51 15.08 -9.41
CA GLU A 182 -13.29 14.54 -10.75
C GLU A 182 -14.37 13.53 -11.18
N GLU A 183 -14.81 12.65 -10.27
CA GLU A 183 -15.80 11.59 -10.54
C GLU A 183 -17.26 12.06 -10.46
N GLY A 184 -17.49 13.29 -10.01
CA GLY A 184 -18.81 13.89 -9.93
C GLY A 184 -19.53 13.56 -8.62
N HIS A 185 -19.13 14.25 -7.55
CA HIS A 185 -19.86 14.43 -6.27
C HIS A 185 -20.71 13.22 -5.82
N ASP A 186 -20.06 12.06 -5.71
CA ASP A 186 -20.65 10.90 -5.05
C ASP A 186 -20.95 11.26 -3.58
N ARG A 187 -22.23 11.23 -3.21
CA ARG A 187 -22.70 11.59 -1.87
C ARG A 187 -22.09 10.66 -0.82
N GLU A 188 -21.94 9.38 -1.13
CA GLU A 188 -21.38 8.39 -0.21
C GLU A 188 -19.90 8.64 0.03
N ALA A 189 -19.12 8.82 -1.04
CA ALA A 189 -17.71 9.21 -0.95
C ALA A 189 -17.53 10.54 -0.19
N THR A 190 -18.42 11.51 -0.40
CA THR A 190 -18.41 12.80 0.33
C THR A 190 -18.67 12.61 1.82
N ILE A 191 -19.64 11.77 2.19
CA ILE A 191 -19.91 11.41 3.59
C ILE A 191 -18.69 10.72 4.21
N SER A 192 -18.08 9.77 3.50
CA SER A 192 -16.88 9.07 3.96
C SER A 192 -15.70 10.01 4.16
N LEU A 193 -15.41 10.91 3.21
CA LEU A 193 -14.38 11.94 3.35
C LEU A 193 -14.58 12.77 4.64
N HIS A 194 -15.82 13.19 4.90
CA HIS A 194 -16.13 13.95 6.11
C HIS A 194 -15.98 13.13 7.39
N ARG A 195 -16.35 11.85 7.37
CA ARG A 195 -16.11 10.93 8.49
C ARG A 195 -14.62 10.75 8.77
N ARG A 196 -13.79 10.55 7.74
CA ARG A 196 -12.32 10.46 7.87
C ARG A 196 -11.72 11.74 8.45
N ARG A 197 -12.18 12.91 8.00
CA ARG A 197 -11.74 14.20 8.54
C ARG A 197 -12.10 14.37 10.01
N ILE A 198 -13.29 13.94 10.42
CA ILE A 198 -13.71 13.96 11.83
C ILE A 198 -12.82 13.02 12.65
N ALA A 199 -12.58 11.79 12.19
CA ALA A 199 -11.75 10.82 12.88
C ALA A 199 -10.30 11.32 13.08
N LEU A 200 -9.71 11.98 12.09
CA LEU A 200 -8.40 12.60 12.22
C LEU A 200 -8.38 13.70 13.30
N LEU A 201 -9.38 14.58 13.30
CA LEU A 201 -9.48 15.66 14.30
C LEU A 201 -9.74 15.11 15.72
N GLU A 202 -10.50 14.03 15.84
CA GLU A 202 -10.72 13.33 17.11
C GLU A 202 -9.42 12.70 17.63
N TRP A 203 -8.63 12.08 16.74
CA TRP A 203 -7.32 11.54 17.09
C TRP A 203 -6.35 12.64 17.53
N LEU A 204 -6.21 13.72 16.74
CA LEU A 204 -5.35 14.86 17.10
C LEU A 204 -5.73 15.48 18.44
N LEU A 205 -7.03 15.64 18.71
CA LEU A 205 -7.50 16.16 19.99
C LEU A 205 -7.17 15.20 21.14
N ALA A 206 -7.22 13.89 20.92
CA ALA A 206 -6.84 12.91 21.93
C ALA A 206 -5.34 12.93 22.23
N GLU A 207 -4.49 13.05 21.20
CA GLU A 207 -3.03 13.18 21.35
C GLU A 207 -2.66 14.48 22.11
N GLU A 208 -3.23 15.62 21.72
CA GLU A 208 -2.99 16.92 22.38
C GLU A 208 -3.41 16.91 23.86
N LEU A 209 -4.50 16.20 24.20
CA LEU A 209 -4.95 16.03 25.58
C LEU A 209 -4.05 15.10 26.40
N LEU A 210 -3.32 14.18 25.75
CA LEU A 210 -2.41 13.25 26.41
C LEU A 210 -1.02 13.87 26.61
N ASP A 211 -0.52 14.63 25.62
CA ASP A 211 0.77 15.32 25.68
C ASP A 211 0.73 16.68 24.94
N PRO A 212 0.45 17.78 25.65
CA PRO A 212 0.31 19.12 25.07
C PRO A 212 1.65 19.76 24.62
N GLU A 213 2.81 19.10 24.84
CA GLU A 213 4.09 19.58 24.31
C GLU A 213 4.39 19.06 22.89
N ILE A 214 3.58 18.14 22.34
CA ILE A 214 3.75 17.58 21.00
C ILE A 214 3.10 18.45 19.91
N GLY A 215 2.07 19.23 20.25
CA GLY A 215 1.35 20.10 19.33
C GLY A 215 2.00 21.47 19.12
N GLU A 216 3.09 21.56 18.35
CA GLU A 216 3.76 22.86 18.12
C GLU A 216 2.92 23.89 17.32
N ASP A 217 1.79 23.51 16.70
CA ASP A 217 1.09 24.38 15.73
C ASP A 217 -0.43 24.56 15.91
N VAL A 218 -1.15 23.76 16.73
CA VAL A 218 -2.62 23.88 16.85
C VAL A 218 -3.12 23.60 18.27
N ASP A 219 -3.65 24.63 18.94
CA ASP A 219 -4.21 24.48 20.29
C ASP A 219 -5.54 23.68 20.34
N GLU A 220 -5.84 23.14 21.52
CA GLU A 220 -7.03 22.35 21.84
C GLU A 220 -8.36 23.02 21.42
N ASP A 221 -8.47 24.33 21.63
CA ASP A 221 -9.68 25.12 21.30
C ASP A 221 -9.89 25.23 19.79
N THR A 222 -8.81 25.35 19.03
CA THR A 222 -8.83 25.32 17.56
C THR A 222 -9.27 23.95 17.06
N LEU A 223 -8.71 22.86 17.59
CA LEU A 223 -9.12 21.49 17.23
C LEU A 223 -10.61 21.24 17.53
N ARG A 224 -11.12 21.67 18.70
CA ARG A 224 -12.54 21.58 19.06
C ARG A 224 -13.44 22.38 18.11
N THR A 225 -13.01 23.56 17.70
CA THR A 225 -13.73 24.41 16.76
C THR A 225 -13.82 23.74 15.39
N LEU A 226 -12.70 23.22 14.88
CA LEU A 226 -12.63 22.49 13.62
C LEU A 226 -13.49 21.22 13.65
N LEU A 227 -13.43 20.44 14.72
CA LEU A 227 -14.23 19.24 14.91
C LEU A 227 -15.72 19.55 14.91
N THR A 228 -16.13 20.60 15.63
CA THR A 228 -17.51 21.07 15.66
C THR A 228 -17.99 21.50 14.27
N ALA A 229 -17.17 22.24 13.52
CA ALA A 229 -17.48 22.64 12.16
C ALA A 229 -17.60 21.44 11.21
N ALA A 230 -16.68 20.48 11.31
CA ALA A 230 -16.67 19.25 10.50
C ALA A 230 -17.94 18.40 10.74
N ARG A 231 -18.32 18.19 12.01
CA ARG A 231 -19.55 17.47 12.38
C ARG A 231 -20.81 18.17 11.88
N ARG A 232 -20.88 19.50 11.98
CA ARG A 232 -22.01 20.28 11.42
C ARG A 232 -22.10 20.15 9.90
N ARG A 233 -20.96 20.09 9.21
CA ARG A 233 -20.92 19.92 7.76
C ARG A 233 -21.40 18.53 7.36
N LEU A 234 -20.95 17.48 8.05
CA LEU A 234 -21.44 16.12 7.85
C LEU A 234 -22.96 16.00 8.07
N ALA A 235 -23.50 16.65 9.11
CA ALA A 235 -24.94 16.62 9.41
C ALA A 235 -25.83 17.32 8.37
N ARG A 236 -25.26 18.07 7.42
CA ARG A 236 -25.99 18.76 6.33
C ARG A 236 -26.00 17.98 5.02
N LEU A 237 -25.20 16.91 4.92
CA LEU A 237 -25.09 16.06 3.74
C LEU A 237 -26.13 14.95 3.74
#